data_AF-A0A8T6QI28-F1
#
_entry.id   AF-A0A8T6QI28-F1
#
_cell.length_a   1.000
_cell.length_b   1.000
_cell.length_c   1.000
_cell.angle_alpha   90.00
_cell.angle_beta   90.00
_cell.angle_gamma   90.00
#
_symmetry.space_group_name_H-M   'P 1'
#
loop_
_entity.id
_entity.type
_entity.pdbx_description
1 polymer ?
#
loop_
_entity_poly.entity_id
_entity_poly.type
_entity_poly.pdbx_seq_one_letter_code
_entity_poly.pdbx_strand_id
1 'polypeptide(L)'
;MAQVINEMDVPSHSFVFHGTGERYFLICVVNVLLTIITLGIYLPWALMKCKRYLYANMEVNGQRFSYGITGGNVFVSCLVFVFCYFAILMTVSADMPLVGCVLTLSLLVLLIFMAAKGLRYQALMTSLNGVRFSFNCSLKGFWWVTFFLPILMAIGMGTVFFISTKMLHANSSSS
;
A
#
# COMPACT_ATOMS: atom_id res chain seq x y z
N MET A 1 38.51 20.63 -19.79
CA MET A 1 37.09 20.22 -19.92
C MET A 1 36.53 19.48 -18.69
N ALA A 2 37.34 19.02 -17.72
CA ALA A 2 36.87 18.30 -16.52
C ALA A 2 36.50 19.20 -15.31
N GLN A 3 36.58 20.53 -15.43
CA GLN A 3 36.34 21.49 -14.32
C GLN A 3 34.97 22.17 -14.39
N VAL A 4 34.19 21.98 -15.47
CA VAL A 4 32.89 22.63 -15.69
C VAL A 4 31.73 21.82 -15.07
N ILE A 5 31.98 20.61 -14.56
CA ILE A 5 30.95 19.70 -14.01
C ILE A 5 30.97 19.69 -12.47
N ASN A 6 31.36 20.79 -11.81
CA ASN A 6 31.39 20.86 -10.33
C ASN A 6 30.41 21.89 -9.74
N GLU A 7 29.57 22.52 -10.56
CA GLU A 7 28.57 23.52 -10.12
C GLU A 7 27.15 23.23 -10.62
N MET A 8 26.76 21.96 -10.73
CA MET A 8 25.34 21.67 -10.54
C MET A 8 25.09 21.67 -9.04
N ASP A 9 25.02 22.88 -8.46
CA ASP A 9 24.47 23.09 -7.13
C ASP A 9 23.01 22.66 -7.21
N VAL A 10 22.75 21.37 -6.99
CA VAL A 10 21.39 20.84 -6.86
C VAL A 10 20.90 21.43 -5.55
N PRO A 11 20.01 22.43 -5.55
CA PRO A 11 19.60 23.05 -4.31
C PRO A 11 18.96 21.96 -3.45
N SER A 12 19.68 21.55 -2.40
CA SER A 12 19.21 20.53 -1.48
C SER A 12 18.15 21.18 -0.60
N HIS A 13 16.89 20.96 -0.95
CA HIS A 13 15.78 21.52 -0.19
C HIS A 13 15.55 20.67 1.06
N SER A 14 15.75 21.27 2.24
CA SER A 14 15.48 20.61 3.51
C SER A 14 13.98 20.47 3.74
N PHE A 15 13.52 19.27 4.09
CA PHE A 15 12.19 19.07 4.64
C PHE A 15 12.18 19.58 6.08
N VAL A 16 11.28 20.52 6.39
CA VAL A 16 11.12 21.05 7.75
C VAL A 16 9.75 20.68 8.27
N PHE A 17 9.71 19.99 9.40
CA PHE A 17 8.47 19.65 10.09
C PHE A 17 8.25 20.62 11.24
N HIS A 18 7.22 21.46 11.14
CA HIS A 18 6.88 22.46 12.16
C HIS A 18 5.89 21.94 13.21
N GLY A 19 5.45 20.69 13.10
CA GLY A 19 4.47 20.08 14.00
C GLY A 19 5.10 19.58 15.30
N THR A 20 4.33 19.61 16.39
CA THR A 20 4.70 18.91 17.62
C THR A 20 4.21 17.47 17.57
N GLY A 21 5.12 16.52 17.80
CA GLY A 21 4.80 15.08 17.79
C GLY A 21 3.71 14.72 18.81
N GLU A 22 3.71 15.39 19.97
CA GLU A 22 2.70 15.21 21.02
C GLU A 22 1.29 15.57 20.56
N ARG A 23 1.13 16.70 19.87
CA ARG A 23 -0.19 17.14 19.39
C ARG A 23 -0.71 16.24 18.28
N TYR A 24 0.18 15.78 17.39
CA TYR A 24 -0.15 14.75 16.40
C TYR A 24 -0.62 13.45 17.08
N PHE A 25 0.12 12.98 18.08
CA PHE A 25 -0.19 11.75 18.79
C PHE A 25 -1.54 11.86 19.52
N LEU A 26 -1.81 12.96 20.22
CA LEU A 26 -3.07 13.20 20.92
C LEU A 26 -4.26 13.20 19.95
N ILE A 27 -4.13 13.87 18.80
CA ILE A 27 -5.16 13.83 17.75
C ILE A 27 -5.38 12.40 17.27
N CYS A 28 -4.31 11.64 17.03
CA CYS A 28 -4.42 10.25 16.58
C CYS A 28 -5.12 9.37 17.62
N VAL A 29 -4.69 9.43 18.87
CA VAL A 29 -5.24 8.62 19.97
C VAL A 29 -6.72 8.92 20.20
N VAL A 30 -7.13 10.19 20.22
CA VAL A 30 -8.55 10.55 20.40
C VAL A 30 -9.40 10.00 19.27
N ASN A 31 -8.91 10.10 18.02
CA ASN A 31 -9.65 9.55 16.89
C ASN A 31 -9.66 8.01 16.91
N VAL A 32 -8.57 7.35 17.30
CA VAL A 32 -8.52 5.88 17.47
C VAL A 32 -9.47 5.42 18.57
N LEU A 33 -9.55 6.12 19.69
CA LEU A 33 -10.53 5.83 20.74
C LEU A 33 -11.96 5.89 20.19
N LEU A 34 -12.26 6.90 19.36
CA LEU A 34 -13.54 7.01 18.67
C LEU A 34 -13.78 5.86 17.67
N THR A 35 -12.73 5.34 17.03
CA THR A 35 -12.85 4.12 16.20
C THR A 35 -13.25 2.91 17.03
N ILE A 36 -12.68 2.73 18.22
CA ILE A 36 -13.02 1.61 19.11
C ILE A 36 -14.48 1.70 19.56
N ILE A 37 -14.91 2.90 19.98
CA ILE A 37 -16.31 3.16 20.39
C ILE A 37 -17.30 2.90 19.25
N THR A 38 -16.91 3.21 18.01
CA THR A 38 -17.74 2.99 16.81
C THR A 38 -17.54 1.60 16.17
N LEU A 39 -16.97 0.63 16.89
CA LEU A 39 -16.71 -0.74 16.40
C LEU A 39 -15.90 -0.78 15.09
N GLY A 40 -14.99 0.18 14.91
CA GLY A 40 -14.11 0.29 13.76
C GLY A 40 -14.69 1.06 12.56
N ILE A 41 -15.96 1.47 12.59
CA ILE A 41 -16.59 2.20 11.47
C ILE A 41 -15.88 3.53 11.20
N TYR A 42 -15.42 4.23 12.24
CA TYR A 42 -14.76 5.54 12.08
C TYR A 42 -13.29 5.46 11.58
N LEU A 43 -12.74 4.26 11.41
CA LEU A 43 -11.32 4.05 11.08
C LEU A 43 -10.84 4.84 9.84
N PRO A 44 -11.58 4.89 8.71
CA PRO A 44 -11.17 5.64 7.53
C PRO A 44 -11.03 7.15 7.78
N TRP A 45 -11.92 7.74 8.59
CA TRP A 45 -11.88 9.16 8.93
C TRP A 45 -10.76 9.48 9.91
N ALA A 46 -10.53 8.61 10.90
CA ALA A 46 -9.43 8.74 11.86
C ALA A 46 -8.08 8.82 11.14
N LEU A 47 -7.80 7.86 10.25
CA LEU A 47 -6.56 7.81 9.47
C LEU A 47 -6.36 9.06 8.60
N MET A 48 -7.43 9.55 7.96
CA MET A 48 -7.35 10.75 7.13
C MET A 48 -7.11 12.02 7.94
N LYS A 49 -7.67 12.15 9.15
CA LYS A 49 -7.37 13.27 10.05
C LYS A 49 -5.91 13.29 10.47
N CYS A 50 -5.34 12.13 10.83
CA CYS A 50 -3.93 12.03 11.18
C CYS A 50 -3.03 12.40 10.00
N LYS A 51 -3.28 11.84 8.82
CA LYS A 51 -2.53 12.19 7.60
C LYS A 51 -2.63 13.67 7.27
N ARG A 52 -3.82 14.27 7.34
CA ARG A 52 -4.00 15.70 7.06
C ARG A 52 -3.19 16.58 8.02
N TYR A 53 -3.10 16.22 9.31
CA TYR A 53 -2.26 16.95 10.26
C TYR A 53 -0.77 16.83 9.90
N LEU A 54 -0.30 15.65 9.54
CA LEU A 54 1.09 15.44 9.13
C LEU A 54 1.45 16.29 7.89
N TYR A 55 0.65 16.20 6.82
CA TYR A 55 0.88 16.96 5.59
C TYR A 55 0.78 18.48 5.78
N ALA A 56 -0.14 18.96 6.62
CA ALA A 56 -0.31 20.38 6.89
C ALA A 56 0.86 21.01 7.68
N ASN A 57 1.64 20.20 8.40
CA ASN A 57 2.81 20.64 9.18
C ASN A 57 4.15 20.26 8.55
N MET A 58 4.14 19.59 7.40
CA MET A 58 5.32 19.37 6.57
C MET A 58 5.48 20.52 5.58
N GLU A 59 6.63 21.20 5.65
CA GLU A 59 7.00 22.27 4.73
C GLU A 59 8.22 21.86 3.90
N VAL A 60 8.17 22.19 2.61
CA VAL A 60 9.29 22.09 1.68
C VAL A 60 9.44 23.45 1.03
N ASN A 61 10.60 24.07 1.18
CA ASN A 61 10.89 25.39 0.62
C ASN A 61 9.92 26.50 1.10
N GLY A 62 9.52 26.48 2.38
CA GLY A 62 8.59 27.47 2.97
C GLY A 62 7.13 27.35 2.48
N GLN A 63 6.78 26.25 1.81
CA GLN A 63 5.44 25.98 1.29
C GLN A 63 4.91 24.66 1.83
N ARG A 64 3.63 24.66 2.20
CA ARG A 64 2.94 23.52 2.81
C ARG A 64 2.33 22.61 1.75
N PHE A 65 2.34 21.31 1.99
CA PHE A 65 1.58 20.37 1.17
C PHE A 65 0.08 20.54 1.42
N SER A 66 -0.70 20.67 0.35
CA SER A 66 -2.16 20.61 0.42
C SER A 66 -2.63 19.18 0.14
N TYR A 67 -3.45 18.64 1.03
CA TYR A 67 -4.00 17.30 0.93
C TYR A 67 -5.52 17.32 1.07
N GLY A 68 -6.23 17.07 -0.02
CA GLY A 68 -7.69 17.18 -0.06
C GLY A 68 -8.44 15.84 -0.05
N ILE A 69 -7.86 14.74 0.43
CA ILE A 69 -8.59 13.46 0.40
C ILE A 69 -9.72 13.45 1.44
N THR A 70 -10.94 13.21 0.96
CA THR A 70 -12.14 12.96 1.77
C THR A 70 -12.19 11.51 2.26
N GLY A 71 -12.46 11.31 3.56
CA GLY A 71 -12.54 9.97 4.17
C GLY A 71 -13.64 9.07 3.60
N GLY A 72 -14.69 9.64 2.99
CA GLY A 72 -15.81 8.88 2.40
C GLY A 72 -15.37 7.91 1.29
N ASN A 73 -14.40 8.27 0.46
CA ASN A 73 -13.94 7.38 -0.62
C ASN A 73 -13.20 6.15 -0.08
N VAL A 74 -12.50 6.31 1.05
CA VAL A 74 -11.81 5.19 1.72
C VAL A 74 -12.80 4.33 2.51
N PHE A 75 -13.90 4.92 2.98
CA PHE A 75 -14.98 4.17 3.60
C PHE A 75 -15.63 3.16 2.64
N VAL A 76 -15.84 3.54 1.37
CA VAL A 76 -16.38 2.62 0.34
C VAL A 76 -15.45 1.41 0.16
N SER A 77 -14.13 1.64 0.08
CA SER A 77 -13.15 0.54 -0.01
C SER A 77 -13.21 -0.37 1.22
N CYS A 78 -13.31 0.21 2.42
CA CYS A 78 -13.45 -0.55 3.67
C CYS A 78 -14.71 -1.44 3.66
N LEU A 79 -15.84 -0.90 3.20
CA LEU A 79 -17.11 -1.63 3.13
C LEU A 79 -17.01 -2.82 2.18
N VAL A 80 -16.37 -2.65 1.02
CA VAL A 80 -16.10 -3.76 0.08
C VAL A 80 -15.25 -4.85 0.75
N PHE A 81 -14.19 -4.48 1.49
CA PHE A 81 -13.38 -5.46 2.21
C PHE A 81 -14.14 -6.22 3.28
N VAL A 82 -14.95 -5.53 4.08
CA VAL A 82 -15.79 -6.15 5.12
C VAL A 82 -16.79 -7.12 4.49
N PHE A 83 -17.44 -6.72 3.40
CA PHE A 83 -18.39 -7.56 2.68
C PHE A 83 -17.71 -8.82 2.12
N CYS A 84 -16.58 -8.68 1.45
CA CYS A 84 -15.84 -9.83 0.91
C CYS A 84 -15.33 -10.75 2.03
N TYR A 85 -14.82 -10.19 3.14
CA TYR A 85 -14.38 -10.98 4.29
C TYR A 85 -15.53 -11.82 4.87
N PHE A 86 -16.71 -11.21 5.04
CA PHE A 86 -17.89 -11.92 5.51
C PHE A 86 -18.33 -13.03 4.54
N ALA A 87 -18.26 -12.77 3.23
CA ALA A 87 -18.53 -13.79 2.20
C ALA A 87 -17.55 -14.97 2.29
N ILE A 88 -16.25 -14.72 2.54
CA ILE A 88 -15.27 -15.79 2.77
C ILE A 88 -15.67 -16.64 3.99
N LEU A 89 -15.99 -16.00 5.12
CA LEU A 89 -16.42 -16.73 6.32
C LEU A 89 -17.65 -17.62 6.05
N MET A 90 -18.61 -17.14 5.26
CA MET A 90 -19.78 -17.94 4.87
C MET A 90 -19.41 -19.16 4.02
N THR A 91 -18.41 -19.05 3.14
CA THR A 91 -17.94 -20.22 2.37
C THR A 91 -17.25 -21.27 3.23
N VAL A 92 -16.56 -20.83 4.30
CA VAL A 92 -15.93 -21.75 5.27
C VAL A 92 -17.00 -22.50 6.06
N SER A 93 -18.04 -21.80 6.53
CA SER A 93 -19.16 -22.43 7.24
C SER A 93 -20.01 -23.36 6.37
N ALA A 94 -19.96 -23.22 5.04
CA ALA A 94 -20.70 -24.04 4.08
C ALA A 94 -19.91 -25.23 3.53
N ASP A 95 -18.68 -25.47 4.02
CA ASP A 95 -17.79 -26.56 3.58
C ASP A 95 -17.57 -26.62 2.05
N MET A 96 -17.56 -25.47 1.38
CA MET A 96 -17.29 -25.36 -0.06
C MET A 96 -15.87 -24.78 -0.30
N PRO A 97 -14.80 -25.58 -0.17
CA PRO A 97 -13.43 -25.07 -0.16
C PRO A 97 -13.02 -24.41 -1.49
N LEU A 98 -13.52 -24.93 -2.61
CA LEU A 98 -13.17 -24.43 -3.95
C LEU A 98 -13.68 -22.99 -4.16
N VAL A 99 -14.90 -22.70 -3.71
CA VAL A 99 -15.48 -21.34 -3.79
C VAL A 99 -14.72 -20.38 -2.87
N GLY A 100 -14.39 -20.81 -1.65
CA GLY A 100 -13.60 -20.02 -0.70
C GLY A 100 -12.20 -19.67 -1.23
N CYS A 101 -11.51 -20.62 -1.87
CA CYS A 101 -10.22 -20.37 -2.52
C CYS A 101 -10.35 -19.33 -3.65
N VAL A 102 -11.33 -19.48 -4.53
CA VAL A 102 -11.55 -18.52 -5.64
C VAL A 102 -11.85 -17.11 -5.10
N LEU A 103 -12.69 -17.01 -4.07
CA LEU A 103 -13.07 -15.72 -3.49
C LEU A 103 -11.90 -15.05 -2.75
N THR A 104 -11.06 -15.85 -2.08
CA THR A 104 -9.83 -15.37 -1.42
C THR A 104 -8.79 -14.88 -2.43
N LEU A 105 -8.56 -15.62 -3.52
CA LEU A 105 -7.66 -15.18 -4.60
C LEU A 105 -8.17 -13.90 -5.27
N SER A 106 -9.49 -13.82 -5.53
CA SER A 106 -10.13 -12.62 -6.07
C SER A 106 -9.94 -11.40 -5.16
N LEU A 107 -10.11 -11.55 -3.84
CA LEU A 107 -9.87 -10.48 -2.86
C LEU A 107 -8.41 -10.02 -2.86
N LEU A 108 -7.45 -10.94 -2.94
CA LEU A 108 -6.03 -10.61 -3.01
C LEU A 108 -5.71 -9.79 -4.27
N VAL A 109 -6.28 -10.18 -5.41
CA VAL A 109 -6.15 -9.42 -6.66
C VAL A 109 -6.78 -8.03 -6.55
N LEU A 110 -7.96 -7.94 -5.95
CA LEU A 110 -8.67 -6.69 -5.73
C LEU A 110 -7.91 -5.75 -4.78
N LEU A 111 -7.28 -6.27 -3.72
CA LEU A 111 -6.43 -5.52 -2.78
C LEU A 111 -5.29 -4.81 -3.51
N ILE A 112 -4.58 -5.57 -4.34
CA ILE A 112 -3.43 -5.08 -5.10
C ILE A 112 -3.87 -4.00 -6.09
N PHE A 113 -4.98 -4.22 -6.77
CA PHE A 113 -5.57 -3.25 -7.70
C PHE A 113 -6.04 -1.96 -6.98
N MET A 114 -6.72 -2.11 -5.84
CA MET A 114 -7.15 -0.99 -4.99
C MET A 114 -5.96 -0.20 -4.45
N ALA A 115 -4.88 -0.87 -4.05
CA ALA A 115 -3.66 -0.21 -3.58
C ALA A 115 -3.03 0.65 -4.69
N ALA A 116 -2.91 0.14 -5.91
CA ALA A 116 -2.40 0.91 -7.06
C ALA A 116 -3.27 2.13 -7.37
N LYS A 117 -4.59 1.95 -7.41
CA LYS A 117 -5.54 3.06 -7.58
C LYS A 117 -5.47 4.06 -6.43
N GLY A 118 -5.31 3.59 -5.20
CA GLY A 118 -5.20 4.39 -3.99
C GLY A 118 -3.94 5.26 -3.99
N LEU A 119 -2.79 4.72 -4.42
CA LEU A 119 -1.54 5.47 -4.56
C LEU A 119 -1.68 6.58 -5.61
N ARG A 120 -2.24 6.27 -6.78
CA ARG A 120 -2.51 7.27 -7.83
C ARG A 120 -3.47 8.34 -7.33
N TYR A 121 -4.53 7.96 -6.63
CA TYR A 121 -5.51 8.88 -6.06
C TYR A 121 -4.87 9.81 -5.02
N GLN A 122 -3.98 9.27 -4.17
CA GLN A 122 -3.23 10.07 -3.19
C GLN A 122 -2.32 11.09 -3.88
N ALA A 123 -1.57 10.69 -4.90
CA ALA A 123 -0.70 11.59 -5.64
C ALA A 123 -1.48 12.72 -6.34
N LEU A 124 -2.63 12.41 -6.94
CA LEU A 124 -3.46 13.43 -7.63
C LEU A 124 -4.07 14.45 -6.66
N MET A 125 -4.24 14.07 -5.39
CA MET A 125 -4.84 14.91 -4.36
C MET A 125 -3.80 15.62 -3.47
N THR A 126 -2.52 15.28 -3.60
CA THR A 126 -1.42 16.07 -3.05
C THR A 126 -1.04 17.16 -4.04
N SER A 127 -0.92 18.40 -3.55
CA SER A 127 -0.31 19.49 -4.31
C SER A 127 0.75 20.20 -3.50
N LEU A 128 1.77 20.69 -4.20
CA LEU A 128 2.83 21.53 -3.69
C LEU A 128 2.92 22.77 -4.59
N ASN A 129 2.91 23.97 -4.02
CA ASN A 129 2.95 25.24 -4.76
C ASN A 129 1.86 25.36 -5.85
N GLY A 130 0.68 24.79 -5.61
CA GLY A 130 -0.41 24.75 -6.59
C GLY A 130 -0.26 23.72 -7.71
N VAL A 131 0.91 23.06 -7.83
CA VAL A 131 1.16 21.97 -8.78
C VAL A 131 0.73 20.64 -8.15
N ARG A 132 -0.15 19.91 -8.82
CA ARG A 132 -0.61 18.58 -8.40
C ARG A 132 0.38 17.52 -8.87
N PHE A 133 0.65 16.52 -8.04
CA PHE A 133 1.50 15.40 -8.48
C PHE A 133 0.72 14.53 -9.46
N SER A 134 1.26 14.36 -10.68
CA SER A 134 0.73 13.40 -11.64
C SER A 134 1.53 12.10 -11.52
N PHE A 135 0.89 11.05 -11.01
CA PHE A 135 1.50 9.73 -10.94
C PHE A 135 0.99 8.84 -12.08
N ASN A 136 1.87 8.60 -13.05
CA ASN A 136 1.63 7.67 -14.15
C ASN A 136 1.94 6.24 -13.71
N CYS A 137 1.02 5.64 -12.94
CA CYS A 137 1.09 4.22 -12.64
C CYS A 137 0.71 3.42 -13.89
N SER A 138 1.68 2.79 -14.54
CA SER A 138 1.40 1.80 -15.59
C SER A 138 0.77 0.58 -14.94
N LEU A 139 -0.53 0.40 -15.15
CA LEU A 139 -1.29 -0.72 -14.57
C LEU A 139 -0.71 -2.08 -15.02
N LYS A 140 -0.22 -2.16 -16.27
CA LYS A 140 0.46 -3.34 -16.80
C LYS A 140 1.78 -3.62 -16.09
N GLY A 141 2.61 -2.58 -15.88
CA GLY A 141 3.89 -2.73 -15.19
C GLY A 141 3.71 -3.16 -13.74
N PHE A 142 2.74 -2.57 -13.04
CA PHE A 142 2.41 -2.93 -11.67
C PHE A 142 1.93 -4.39 -11.57
N TRP A 143 1.01 -4.82 -12.44
CA TRP A 143 0.53 -6.20 -12.48
C TRP A 143 1.66 -7.22 -12.76
N TRP A 144 2.56 -6.90 -13.68
CA TRP A 144 3.70 -7.75 -14.00
C TRP A 144 4.60 -7.97 -12.78
N VAL A 145 4.96 -6.89 -12.10
CA VAL A 145 5.83 -6.97 -10.92
C VAL A 145 5.12 -7.65 -9.75
N THR A 146 3.82 -7.41 -9.54
CA THR A 146 3.12 -7.94 -8.37
C THR A 146 2.67 -9.39 -8.50
N PHE A 147 2.29 -9.87 -9.69
CA PHE A 147 1.83 -11.25 -9.86
C PHE A 147 2.83 -12.13 -10.59
N PHE A 148 3.34 -11.66 -11.74
CA PHE A 148 4.17 -12.50 -12.59
C PHE A 148 5.54 -12.79 -11.95
N LEU A 149 6.18 -11.79 -11.34
CA LEU A 149 7.49 -11.95 -10.70
C LEU A 149 7.51 -12.95 -9.52
N PRO A 150 6.59 -12.91 -8.53
CA PRO A 150 6.59 -13.89 -7.45
C PRO A 150 6.20 -15.29 -7.92
N ILE A 151 5.30 -15.40 -8.91
CA ILE A 151 4.97 -16.70 -9.52
C ILE A 151 6.21 -17.29 -10.21
N LEU A 152 6.95 -16.47 -10.98
CA LEU A 152 8.20 -16.88 -11.63
C LEU A 152 9.26 -17.31 -10.59
N MET A 153 9.41 -16.55 -9.51
CA MET A 153 10.30 -16.88 -8.39
C MET A 153 9.91 -18.20 -7.71
N ALA A 154 8.61 -18.43 -7.49
CA ALA A 154 8.11 -19.66 -6.88
C ALA A 154 8.34 -20.89 -7.78
N ILE A 155 8.11 -20.76 -9.09
CA ILE A 155 8.41 -21.81 -10.07
C ILE A 155 9.92 -22.09 -10.09
N GLY A 156 10.75 -21.05 -10.15
CA GLY A 156 12.21 -21.19 -10.08
C GLY A 156 12.65 -21.95 -8.84
N MET A 157 12.18 -21.55 -7.66
CA MET A 157 12.48 -22.23 -6.40
C MET A 157 12.01 -23.70 -6.38
N GLY A 158 10.82 -23.98 -6.92
CA GLY A 158 10.28 -25.34 -7.03
C GLY A 158 11.12 -26.25 -7.95
N THR A 159 11.60 -25.73 -9.08
CA THR A 159 12.46 -26.50 -10.00
C THR A 159 13.80 -26.85 -9.37
N VAL A 160 14.43 -25.92 -8.65
CA VAL A 160 15.69 -26.16 -7.91
C VAL A 160 15.52 -27.24 -6.84
N PHE A 161 14.40 -27.18 -6.10
CA PHE A 161 14.07 -28.19 -5.09
C PHE A 161 13.89 -29.58 -5.72
N PHE A 162 13.14 -29.67 -6.84
CA PHE A 162 12.93 -30.92 -7.55
C PHE A 162 14.24 -31.53 -8.04
N ILE A 163 15.13 -30.74 -8.65
CA ILE A 163 16.44 -31.21 -9.11
C ILE A 163 17.28 -31.71 -7.93
N SER A 164 17.30 -30.98 -6.81
CA SER A 164 18.02 -31.37 -5.60
C SER A 164 17.56 -32.73 -5.07
N THR A 165 16.24 -32.98 -5.00
CA THR A 165 15.71 -34.28 -4.55
C THR A 165 16.09 -35.44 -5.47
N LYS A 166 16.14 -35.21 -6.79
CA LYS A 166 16.57 -36.23 -7.76
C LYS A 166 18.07 -36.55 -7.66
N MET A 167 18.91 -35.53 -7.45
CA MET A 167 20.36 -35.71 -7.27
C MET A 167 20.69 -36.49 -6.00
N LEU A 168 19.98 -36.23 -4.90
CA LEU A 168 20.16 -36.98 -3.64
C LEU A 168 19.81 -38.47 -3.79
N HIS A 169 18.72 -38.78 -4.49
CA HIS A 169 18.28 -40.17 -4.71
C HIS A 169 19.21 -40.95 -5.66
N ALA A 170 19.85 -40.27 -6.62
CA ALA A 170 20.80 -40.91 -7.53
C ALA A 170 22.10 -41.33 -6.82
N ASN A 171 22.57 -40.53 -5.85
CA ASN A 171 23.81 -40.79 -5.10
C ASN A 171 23.67 -41.95 -4.10
N SER A 172 22.46 -42.19 -3.56
CA SER A 172 22.19 -43.33 -2.67
C SER A 172 22.07 -44.67 -3.41
N SER A 173 21.82 -44.68 -4.72
CA SER A 173 21.77 -45.91 -5.53
C SER A 173 23.13 -46.36 -6.08
N SER A 174 24.16 -45.51 -5.98
CA SER A 174 25.54 -45.81 -6.41
C SER A 174 26.47 -46.19 -5.25
N SER A 175 25.94 -46.27 -4.02
CA SER A 175 26.64 -46.69 -2.79
C SER A 175 26.10 -48.05 -2.35
#